data_AF-A0A2L2YV46-F1
#
_entry.id   AF-A0A2L2YV46-F1
#
_cell.length_a   1.000
_cell.length_b   1.000
_cell.length_c   1.000
_cell.angle_alpha   90.00
_cell.angle_beta   90.00
_cell.angle_gamma   90.00
#
_symmetry.space_group_name_H-M   'P 1'
#
loop_
_entity.id
_entity.type
_entity.pdbx_description
1 polymer ?
#
loop_
_entity_poly.entity_id
_entity_poly.type
_entity_poly.pdbx_seq_one_letter_code
_entity_poly.pdbx_strand_id
1 'polypeptide(L)' 'SRMCVDDIAALVVDIGSGMCMAGFAGDVAPRAVFPSIGGRPRHQGVMGGMGQ' A
#
# COMPACT_ATOMS: atom_id res chain seq x y z
N SER A 1 26.62 15.70 0.33
CA SER A 1 25.65 15.20 1.33
C SER A 1 25.62 13.68 1.25
N ARG A 2 26.38 13.01 2.11
CA ARG A 2 26.33 11.55 2.23
C ARG A 2 25.16 11.23 3.14
N MET A 3 24.09 10.67 2.58
CA MET A 3 23.00 10.13 3.38
C MET A 3 23.61 8.97 4.20
N CYS A 4 23.60 9.07 5.52
CA CYS A 4 24.06 8.01 6.39
C CYS A 4 23.10 6.82 6.19
N VAL A 5 23.54 5.81 5.43
CA VAL A 5 22.73 4.64 5.05
C VAL A 5 22.28 3.84 6.28
N ASP A 6 23.01 3.96 7.38
CA ASP A 6 22.77 3.24 8.63
C ASP A 6 21.48 3.68 9.36
N ASP A 7 21.03 4.92 9.15
CA ASP A 7 19.83 5.46 9.80
C ASP A 7 18.53 5.18 9.03
N ILE A 8 18.60 4.52 7.86
CA ILE A 8 17.43 4.22 7.02
C ILE A 8 16.97 2.79 7.26
N ALA A 9 15.88 2.62 8.00
CA ALA A 9 15.21 1.32 8.10
C ALA A 9 14.67 0.89 6.73
N ALA A 10 15.02 -0.33 6.31
CA ALA A 10 14.54 -0.88 5.05
C ALA A 10 13.03 -1.12 5.10
N LEU A 11 12.32 -0.81 4.01
CA LEU A 11 10.93 -1.20 3.82
C LEU A 11 10.86 -2.64 3.34
N VAL A 12 10.02 -3.45 3.98
CA VAL A 12 9.70 -4.82 3.57
C VAL A 12 8.26 -4.84 3.05
N VAL A 13 8.06 -5.44 1.87
CA VAL A 13 6.74 -5.59 1.25
C VAL A 13 6.56 -7.06 0.84
N ASP A 14 5.52 -7.69 1.36
CA ASP A 14 5.06 -9.00 0.92
C ASP A 14 3.97 -8.83 -0.16
N ILE A 15 4.13 -9.53 -1.28
CA ILE A 15 3.22 -9.50 -2.43
C ILE A 15 2.45 -10.82 -2.47
N GLY A 16 1.56 -11.00 -1.48
CA GLY A 16 0.60 -12.09 -1.48
C GLY A 16 -0.54 -11.81 -2.47
N SER A 17 -1.11 -12.87 -3.07
CA SER A 17 -2.24 -12.75 -4.00
C SER A 17 -3.58 -12.47 -3.30
N GLY A 18 -3.70 -12.79 -2.01
CA GLY A 18 -4.87 -12.47 -1.19
C GLY A 18 -4.68 -11.17 -0.40
N MET A 19 -3.51 -11.03 0.23
CA MET A 19 -3.17 -9.91 1.10
C MET A 19 -1.76 -9.45 0.79
N CYS A 20 -1.57 -8.14 0.71
CA CYS A 20 -0.27 -7.51 0.72
C CYS A 20 0.00 -6.93 2.11
N MET A 21 1.25 -7.02 2.53
CA MET A 21 1.69 -6.52 3.84
C MET A 21 2.92 -5.63 3.66
N ALA A 22 3.02 -4.58 4.48
CA ALA A 22 4.18 -3.70 4.47
C ALA A 22 4.57 -3.29 5.89
N GLY A 23 5.87 -3.13 6.12
CA GLY A 23 6.44 -2.71 7.40
C GLY A 23 7.93 -2.40 7.28
N PHE A 24 8.53 -1.91 8.36
CA PHE A 24 9.98 -1.70 8.40
C PHE A 24 10.70 -2.96 8.86
N ALA A 25 11.90 -3.19 8.34
CA ALA A 25 12.75 -4.28 8.79
C ALA A 25 13.00 -4.18 10.31
N GLY A 26 12.78 -5.29 11.03
CA GLY A 26 12.89 -5.36 12.49
C GLY A 26 11.59 -5.08 13.26
N ASP A 27 10.52 -4.62 12.60
CA ASP A 27 9.20 -4.56 13.23
C ASP A 27 8.70 -5.99 13.59
N VAL A 28 7.97 -6.10 14.71
CA VAL A 28 7.41 -7.39 15.18
C VAL A 28 6.15 -7.81 14.42
N ALA A 29 5.58 -6.92 13.60
CA ALA A 29 4.36 -7.14 12.81
C ALA A 29 4.28 -6.12 11.66
N PRO A 30 3.54 -6.42 10.57
CA PRO A 30 3.33 -5.45 9.49
C PRO A 30 2.57 -4.21 9.99
N ARG A 31 2.99 -3.04 9.50
CA ARG A 31 2.34 -1.76 9.79
C ARG A 31 1.08 -1.56 8.96
N ALA A 32 1.05 -2.14 7.76
CA ALA A 32 -0.09 -2.11 6.86
C ALA A 32 -0.38 -3.51 6.33
N VAL A 33 -1.66 -3.85 6.30
CA VAL A 33 -2.17 -5.10 5.73
C VAL A 33 -3.39 -4.73 4.89
N PHE A 34 -3.40 -5.10 3.61
CA PHE A 34 -4.48 -4.76 2.70
C PHE A 34 -4.77 -5.92 1.75
N PRO A 35 -6.03 -6.11 1.32
CA PRO A 35 -6.35 -7.07 0.26
C PRO A 35 -5.63 -6.71 -1.03
N SER A 36 -5.17 -7.70 -1.77
CA SER A 36 -4.45 -7.51 -3.03
C SER A 36 -5.39 -7.26 -4.22
N ILE A 37 -6.39 -6.40 -4.03
CA ILE A 37 -7.49 -6.16 -4.96
C ILE A 37 -7.57 -4.67 -5.29
N GLY A 38 -7.57 -4.34 -6.57
CA GLY A 38 -7.85 -2.99 -7.07
C GLY A 38 -9.25 -2.89 -7.68
N GLY A 39 -10.04 -1.91 -7.25
CA GLY A 39 -11.30 -1.57 -7.90
C GLY A 39 -11.06 -0.78 -9.19
N ARG A 40 -11.75 -1.12 -10.27
CA ARG A 40 -11.78 -0.33 -11.52
C ARG A 40 -13.22 0.09 -11.83
N PRO A 41 -13.50 1.40 -11.97
CA PRO A 41 -14.82 1.86 -12.40
C PRO A 41 -15.15 1.26 -13.76
N ARG A 42 -16.25 0.50 -13.86
CA ARG A 42 -16.70 -0.09 -15.13
C ARG A 42 -17.40 0.93 -16.03
N HIS A 43 -17.93 2.01 -15.46
CA HIS A 43 -18.58 3.11 -16.17
C HIS A 43 -17.86 4.44 -15.84
N GLN A 44 -16.95 4.85 -16.70
CA GLN A 44 -16.25 6.13 -16.56
C GLN A 44 -17.25 7.26 -16.86
N GLY A 45 -18.02 7.70 -15.86
CA GLY A 45 -19.00 8.81 -16.00
C GLY A 45 -20.30 8.71 -15.18
N VAL A 46 -20.69 7.56 -14.65
CA VAL A 46 -22.00 7.42 -13.94
C VAL A 46 -21.90 7.71 -12.43
N MET A 47 -20.68 7.91 -11.89
CA MET A 47 -20.50 8.32 -10.49
C MET A 47 -20.03 9.77 -10.37
N GLY A 48 -20.70 10.66 -11.11
CA GLY A 48 -20.88 12.06 -10.72
C GLY A 48 -22.16 12.16 -9.90
N GLY A 49 -22.08 12.73 -8.71
CA GLY A 49 -23.19 12.78 -7.76
C GLY A 49 -24.50 13.32 -8.35
N MET A 50 -25.58 12.77 -7.85
CA MET A 50 -26.95 13.26 -7.96
C MET A 50 -27.01 14.75 -7.57
N GLY A 51 -27.51 15.61 -8.47
CA GLY A 51 -27.76 17.03 -8.22
C GLY A 51 -27.84 17.80 -9.54
N GLN A 52 -28.89 18.59 -9.70
CA GLN A 52 -29.24 19.41 -10.87
C GLN A 52 -28.12 20.36 -11.30
#